data_AF-A0A918UVY1-F1
#
_entry.id   AF-A0A918UVY1-F1
#
_cell.length_a   1.000
_cell.length_b   1.000
_cell.length_c   1.000
_cell.angle_alpha   90.00
_cell.angle_beta   90.00
_cell.angle_gamma   90.00
#
_symmetry.space_group_name_H-M   'P 1'
#
loop_
_entity.id
_entity.type
_entity.pdbx_description
1 polymer ?
#
loop_
_entity_poly.entity_id
_entity_poly.type
_entity_poly.pdbx_seq_one_letter_code
_entity_poly.pdbx_strand_id
1 'polypeptide(L)'
;MMSAANDTLAMSPAAEPSDTAPVTTVATLDPVATAPADAHADTHESTEHAGGEAHAKGLPQFQTEHWAGQIVWLVIIFTILYIAIAKMFAPKLRGVISTRGSTISEDLANARAIRDEAEAQAKMSAEETAAAHAAARKLASDAKAKAAAESAKVQAEEDAKLNALIEDAETSIRASRDKAMAYVEDIATETASVLVEKLTGKAATKTALKAALSKA
;
A
#
# COMPACT_ATOMS: atom_id res chain seq x y z
N MET A 1 -18.25 -42.27 -13.64
CA MET A 1 -17.81 -40.87 -13.83
C MET A 1 -18.45 -40.06 -12.70
N MET A 2 -17.77 -40.02 -11.56
CA MET A 2 -16.97 -38.89 -11.07
C MET A 2 -17.88 -37.84 -10.40
N SER A 3 -18.18 -38.11 -9.12
CA SER A 3 -18.87 -37.21 -8.20
C SER A 3 -17.91 -36.11 -7.76
N ALA A 4 -18.31 -34.86 -7.94
CA ALA A 4 -17.60 -33.67 -7.51
C ALA A 4 -18.46 -32.90 -6.49
N ALA A 5 -17.83 -32.51 -5.38
CA ALA A 5 -18.21 -31.60 -4.28
C ALA A 5 -17.84 -32.27 -2.95
N ASN A 6 -16.60 -32.16 -2.46
CA ASN A 6 -16.00 -31.01 -1.79
C ASN A 6 -16.64 -30.71 -0.43
N ASP A 7 -16.21 -31.46 0.60
CA ASP A 7 -16.33 -31.06 2.00
C ASP A 7 -15.06 -31.52 2.75
N THR A 8 -14.07 -30.62 2.80
CA THR A 8 -12.79 -30.83 3.46
C THR A 8 -12.81 -30.05 4.79
N LEU A 9 -13.37 -30.67 5.83
CA LEU A 9 -13.19 -30.25 7.22
C LEU A 9 -11.95 -30.97 7.78
N ALA A 10 -10.78 -30.39 7.52
CA ALA A 10 -9.54 -30.79 8.18
C ALA A 10 -9.41 -30.00 9.49
N MET A 11 -9.80 -30.64 10.60
CA MET A 11 -9.42 -30.24 11.95
C MET A 11 -7.93 -30.59 12.13
N SER A 12 -7.08 -29.57 12.17
CA SER A 12 -5.64 -29.67 12.42
C SER A 12 -5.36 -29.65 13.93
N PRO A 13 -4.68 -30.65 14.51
CA PRO A 13 -4.11 -30.53 15.85
C PRO A 13 -2.70 -29.93 15.79
N ALA A 14 -2.53 -28.89 16.60
CA ALA A 14 -1.35 -28.50 17.39
C ALA A 14 0.04 -28.54 16.73
N ALA A 15 0.61 -27.34 16.66
CA ALA A 15 1.99 -27.05 16.32
C ALA A 15 2.99 -27.57 17.36
N GLU A 16 4.03 -28.27 16.90
CA GLU A 16 5.35 -28.32 17.53
C GLU A 16 6.43 -28.15 16.44
N PRO A 17 7.29 -27.12 16.51
CA PRO A 17 8.52 -27.06 15.72
C PRO A 17 9.73 -27.40 16.60
N SER A 18 10.21 -28.63 16.51
CA SER A 18 11.53 -29.02 17.01
C SER A 18 12.51 -29.12 15.83
N ASP A 19 13.39 -28.13 15.68
CA ASP A 19 14.85 -28.30 15.68
C ASP A 19 15.52 -26.99 15.22
N THR A 20 16.00 -26.21 16.18
CA THR A 20 16.81 -25.00 15.94
C THR A 20 18.10 -25.10 16.74
N ALA A 21 19.22 -24.95 16.01
CA ALA A 21 20.57 -24.51 16.37
C ALA A 21 21.10 -24.72 17.82
N PRO A 22 22.35 -25.20 17.99
CA PRO A 22 22.95 -25.28 19.32
C PRO A 22 23.24 -23.87 19.87
N VAL A 23 22.43 -23.46 20.85
CA VAL A 23 22.67 -22.26 21.67
C VAL A 23 23.88 -22.52 22.57
N THR A 24 24.88 -21.63 22.49
CA THR A 24 26.03 -21.57 23.39
C THR A 24 25.54 -21.23 24.81
N THR A 25 25.53 -22.23 25.69
CA THR A 25 25.32 -22.05 27.12
C THR A 25 26.46 -21.23 27.72
N VAL A 26 26.12 -20.04 28.22
CA VAL A 26 26.99 -19.19 29.03
C VAL A 26 27.35 -19.94 30.31
N ALA A 27 28.66 -20.08 30.56
CA ALA A 27 29.20 -20.68 31.76
C ALA A 27 28.72 -19.92 33.01
N THR A 28 27.94 -20.59 33.85
CA THR A 28 27.60 -20.13 35.20
C THR A 28 28.85 -20.24 36.08
N LEU A 29 29.23 -19.13 36.70
CA LEU A 29 30.31 -19.05 37.69
C LEU A 29 29.84 -19.69 39.00
N ASP A 30 30.41 -20.83 39.36
CA ASP A 30 30.32 -21.38 40.72
C ASP A 30 31.21 -20.56 41.68
N PRO A 31 30.71 -20.18 42.87
CA PRO A 31 31.52 -19.53 43.88
C PRO A 31 32.50 -20.52 44.54
N VAL A 32 33.78 -20.16 44.50
CA VAL A 32 34.91 -20.86 45.12
C VAL A 32 34.67 -21.09 46.62
N ALA A 33 34.68 -22.36 47.03
CA ALA A 33 34.75 -22.76 48.42
C ALA A 33 36.22 -22.79 48.88
N THR A 34 36.50 -22.00 49.90
CA THR A 34 37.77 -21.89 50.63
C THR A 34 38.12 -23.18 51.38
N ALA A 35 39.37 -23.62 51.28
CA ALA A 35 40.00 -24.58 52.21
C ALA A 35 41.49 -24.22 52.44
N PRO A 36 42.07 -24.58 53.60
CA PRO A 36 43.03 -23.74 54.32
C PRO A 36 44.50 -23.96 53.95
N ALA A 37 45.31 -23.00 54.40
CA ALA A 37 46.75 -22.91 54.30
C ALA A 37 47.52 -24.00 55.08
N ASP A 38 48.78 -24.15 54.66
CA ASP A 38 49.95 -24.68 55.35
C ASP A 38 50.24 -26.19 55.27
N ALA A 39 51.21 -26.52 54.41
CA ALA A 39 52.38 -27.34 54.77
C ALA A 39 53.35 -27.41 53.58
N HIS A 40 54.33 -26.50 53.54
CA HIS A 40 55.56 -26.71 52.78
C HIS A 40 56.43 -27.71 53.55
N ALA A 41 56.76 -28.83 52.92
CA ALA A 41 57.80 -29.74 53.37
C ALA A 41 58.57 -30.26 52.14
N ASP A 42 59.69 -29.58 51.90
CA ASP A 42 61.01 -30.15 51.62
C ASP A 42 61.27 -31.00 50.35
N THR A 43 62.10 -30.38 49.50
CA THR A 43 63.36 -30.92 48.94
C THR A 43 63.29 -31.85 47.73
N HIS A 44 63.89 -31.42 46.61
CA HIS A 44 64.91 -32.19 45.89
C HIS A 44 65.86 -31.24 45.12
N GLU A 45 67.14 -31.28 45.51
CA GLU A 45 68.35 -30.85 44.78
C GLU A 45 68.43 -31.51 43.36
N SER A 46 69.18 -31.03 42.36
CA SER A 46 70.61 -30.70 42.39
C SER A 46 71.00 -29.89 41.14
N THR A 47 71.76 -28.82 41.31
CA THR A 47 72.56 -28.19 40.25
C THR A 47 74.01 -28.56 40.50
N GLU A 48 74.56 -29.40 39.64
CA GLU A 48 75.99 -29.66 39.60
C GLU A 48 76.67 -28.47 38.92
N HIS A 49 77.36 -27.64 39.71
CA HIS A 49 78.40 -26.75 39.17
C HIS A 49 79.73 -27.18 39.77
N ALA A 50 80.50 -27.91 38.96
CA ALA A 50 81.85 -28.32 39.29
C ALA A 50 82.80 -27.11 39.25
N GLY A 51 83.40 -26.82 40.42
CA GLY A 51 84.81 -26.47 40.58
C GLY A 51 85.28 -25.07 40.18
N GLY A 52 85.79 -24.31 41.16
CA GLY A 52 86.96 -23.45 40.96
C GLY A 52 86.88 -22.00 41.42
N GLU A 53 87.25 -21.78 42.69
CA GLU A 53 88.03 -20.66 43.22
C GLU A 53 87.50 -19.20 43.21
N ALA A 54 87.24 -18.72 44.43
CA ALA A 54 87.41 -17.37 44.98
C ALA A 54 87.18 -16.14 44.08
N HIS A 55 85.96 -15.60 44.10
CA HIS A 55 85.68 -14.22 43.67
C HIS A 55 84.94 -13.42 44.76
N ALA A 56 85.69 -12.52 45.40
CA ALA A 56 85.14 -11.36 46.10
C ALA A 56 84.76 -10.29 45.06
N LYS A 57 83.55 -10.37 44.45
CA LYS A 57 83.02 -9.26 43.65
C LYS A 57 81.51 -9.36 43.37
N GLY A 58 80.70 -8.73 44.24
CA GLY A 58 79.28 -8.39 43.97
C GLY A 58 78.34 -9.58 43.74
N LEU A 59 77.03 -9.34 43.73
CA LEU A 59 76.07 -10.42 43.45
C LEU A 59 76.39 -11.06 42.08
N PRO A 60 76.51 -12.40 41.99
CA PRO A 60 76.94 -13.10 40.77
C PRO A 60 76.04 -12.87 39.54
N GLN A 61 74.84 -12.28 39.73
CA GLN A 61 73.93 -11.87 38.66
C GLN A 61 74.34 -10.59 37.89
N PHE A 62 75.32 -9.82 38.37
CA PHE A 62 75.81 -8.59 37.72
C PHE A 62 77.18 -8.75 37.04
N GLN A 63 77.67 -9.97 36.87
CA GLN A 63 78.89 -10.25 36.10
C GLN A 63 78.56 -10.11 34.60
N THR A 64 78.91 -8.97 34.00
CA THR A 64 78.54 -8.58 32.63
C THR A 64 79.27 -9.34 31.52
N GLU A 65 80.07 -10.34 31.86
CA GLU A 65 80.99 -11.03 30.96
C GLU A 65 80.28 -11.80 29.83
N HIS A 66 79.08 -12.32 30.09
CA HIS A 66 78.26 -13.03 29.09
C HIS A 66 77.14 -12.18 28.48
N TRP A 67 76.97 -10.93 28.94
CA TRP A 67 75.86 -10.07 28.49
C TRP A 67 75.99 -9.71 27.01
N ALA A 68 77.22 -9.50 26.51
CA ALA A 68 77.46 -9.22 25.11
C ALA A 68 77.01 -10.37 24.19
N GLY A 69 77.33 -11.62 24.54
CA GLY A 69 76.90 -12.80 23.78
C GLY A 69 75.38 -12.99 23.79
N GLN A 70 74.75 -12.80 24.95
CA GLN A 70 73.30 -12.88 25.09
C GLN A 70 72.58 -11.79 24.28
N ILE A 71 73.12 -10.57 24.26
CA ILE A 71 72.56 -9.46 23.47
C ILE A 71 72.70 -9.76 21.97
N VAL A 72 73.86 -10.24 21.51
CA VAL A 72 74.05 -10.60 20.09
C VAL A 72 73.07 -11.69 19.68
N TRP A 73 72.89 -12.73 20.50
CA TRP A 73 71.92 -13.78 20.22
C TRP A 73 70.47 -13.27 20.25
N LEU A 74 70.12 -12.42 21.22
CA LEU A 74 68.82 -11.75 21.29
C LEU A 74 68.54 -10.93 20.03
N VAL A 75 69.52 -10.17 19.54
CA VAL A 75 69.38 -9.40 18.30
C VAL A 75 69.13 -10.31 17.10
N ILE A 76 69.83 -11.45 17.01
CA ILE A 76 69.62 -12.42 15.93
C ILE A 76 68.19 -12.97 15.96
N ILE A 77 67.73 -13.52 17.08
CA ILE A 77 66.39 -14.09 17.18
C ILE A 77 65.30 -13.02 17.04
N PHE A 78 65.52 -11.83 17.61
CA PHE A 78 64.59 -10.71 17.51
C PHE A 78 64.47 -10.23 16.07
N THR A 79 65.58 -10.18 15.33
CA THR A 79 65.57 -9.81 13.90
C THR A 79 64.81 -10.84 13.06
N ILE A 80 65.05 -12.14 13.29
CA ILE A 80 64.32 -13.21 12.61
C ILE A 80 62.82 -13.13 12.90
N LEU A 81 62.44 -12.98 14.19
CA LEU A 81 61.05 -12.82 14.61
C LEU A 81 60.41 -11.56 14.03
N TYR A 82 61.13 -10.44 14.03
CA TYR A 82 60.68 -9.17 13.45
C TYR A 82 60.34 -9.33 11.96
N ILE A 83 61.21 -9.99 11.19
CA ILE A 83 60.96 -10.24 9.77
C ILE A 83 59.75 -11.16 9.58
N ALA A 84 59.60 -12.20 10.40
CA ALA A 84 58.45 -13.09 10.35
C ALA A 84 57.12 -12.34 10.61
N ILE A 85 57.09 -11.45 11.62
CA ILE A 85 55.93 -10.60 11.91
C ILE A 85 55.66 -9.62 10.77
N ALA A 86 56.70 -8.92 10.30
CA ALA A 86 56.59 -7.92 9.26
C ALA A 86 56.10 -8.51 7.92
N LYS A 87 56.56 -9.71 7.55
CA LYS A 87 56.19 -10.35 6.28
C LYS A 87 54.95 -11.23 6.35
N MET A 88 54.59 -11.80 7.50
CA MET A 88 53.47 -12.76 7.58
C MET A 88 52.26 -12.19 8.33
N PHE A 89 52.46 -11.66 9.53
CA PHE A 89 51.36 -11.24 10.41
C PHE A 89 50.78 -9.87 10.01
N ALA A 90 51.64 -8.89 9.71
CA ALA A 90 51.22 -7.57 9.26
C ALA A 90 50.33 -7.58 7.99
N PRO A 91 50.66 -8.30 6.90
CA PRO A 91 49.77 -8.34 5.73
C PRO A 91 48.46 -9.09 5.99
N LYS A 92 48.47 -10.13 6.84
CA LYS A 92 47.23 -10.85 7.22
C LYS A 92 46.27 -9.94 7.99
N LEU A 93 46.77 -9.17 8.95
CA LEU A 93 45.95 -8.21 9.70
C LEU A 93 45.42 -7.09 8.82
N ARG A 94 46.24 -6.54 7.92
CA ARG A 94 45.82 -5.54 6.94
C ARG A 94 44.72 -6.06 6.02
N GLY A 95 44.83 -7.32 5.57
CA GLY A 95 43.80 -7.99 4.78
C GLY A 95 42.45 -8.02 5.49
N VAL A 96 42.41 -8.45 6.76
CA VAL A 96 41.16 -8.51 7.55
C VAL A 96 40.51 -7.14 7.70
N ILE A 97 41.29 -6.11 8.01
CA ILE A 97 40.77 -4.74 8.14
C ILE A 97 40.20 -4.25 6.81
N SER A 98 40.92 -4.49 5.70
CA SER A 98 40.46 -4.12 4.36
C SER A 98 39.19 -4.86 3.96
N THR A 99 39.10 -6.17 4.22
CA THR A 99 37.91 -6.98 3.91
C THR A 99 36.71 -6.46 4.68
N ARG A 100 36.84 -6.24 6.00
CA ARG A 100 35.74 -5.70 6.81
C ARG A 100 35.29 -4.32 6.31
N GLY A 101 36.24 -3.43 6.02
CA GLY A 101 35.93 -2.11 5.47
C GLY A 101 35.22 -2.19 4.12
N SER A 102 35.68 -3.08 3.23
CA SER A 102 35.07 -3.31 1.92
C SER A 102 33.64 -3.85 2.05
N THR A 103 33.43 -4.87 2.88
CA THR A 103 32.11 -5.46 3.11
C THR A 103 31.14 -4.42 3.69
N ILE A 104 31.55 -3.65 4.70
CA ILE A 104 30.69 -2.59 5.25
C ILE A 104 30.35 -1.53 4.19
N SER A 105 31.33 -1.13 3.37
CA SER A 105 31.09 -0.18 2.29
C SER A 105 30.13 -0.72 1.23
N GLU A 106 30.28 -2.00 0.87
CA GLU A 106 29.44 -2.69 -0.10
C GLU A 106 28.02 -2.87 0.44
N ASP A 107 27.87 -3.32 1.69
CA ASP A 107 26.58 -3.46 2.36
C ASP A 107 25.87 -2.10 2.47
N LEU A 108 26.59 -1.03 2.81
CA LEU A 108 26.03 0.31 2.88
C LEU A 108 25.62 0.84 1.50
N ALA A 109 26.40 0.56 0.46
CA ALA A 109 26.07 0.94 -0.91
C ALA A 109 24.84 0.17 -1.41
N ASN A 110 24.77 -1.13 -1.14
CA ASN A 110 23.65 -1.98 -1.48
C ASN A 110 22.37 -1.56 -0.73
N ALA A 111 22.46 -1.31 0.58
CA ALA A 111 21.35 -0.82 1.38
C ALA A 111 20.80 0.52 0.85
N ARG A 112 21.68 1.44 0.44
CA ARG A 112 21.27 2.71 -0.20
C ARG A 112 20.61 2.47 -1.55
N ALA A 113 21.17 1.61 -2.39
CA ALA A 113 20.60 1.29 -3.69
C ALA A 113 19.19 0.68 -3.56
N ILE A 114 19.02 -0.29 -2.65
CA ILE A 114 17.71 -0.90 -2.37
C ILE A 114 16.72 0.15 -1.84
N ARG A 115 17.16 1.03 -0.94
CA ARG A 115 16.32 2.11 -0.41
C ARG A 115 15.91 3.09 -1.52
N ASP A 116 16.82 3.49 -2.38
CA ASP A 116 16.54 4.43 -3.48
C ASP A 116 15.62 3.79 -4.53
N GLU A 117 15.81 2.51 -4.83
CA GLU A 117 14.92 1.75 -5.71
C GLU A 117 13.52 1.61 -5.09
N ALA A 118 13.42 1.26 -3.81
CA ALA A 118 12.14 1.17 -3.11
C ALA A 118 11.40 2.51 -3.07
N GLU A 119 12.10 3.61 -2.85
CA GLU A 119 11.50 4.95 -2.90
C GLU A 119 11.07 5.36 -4.30
N ALA A 120 11.85 5.03 -5.33
CA ALA A 120 11.47 5.27 -6.72
C ALA A 120 10.21 4.48 -7.09
N GLN A 121 10.14 3.20 -6.73
CA GLN A 121 8.96 2.36 -6.96
C GLN A 121 7.75 2.87 -6.17
N ALA A 122 7.91 3.22 -4.89
CA ALA A 122 6.84 3.77 -4.07
C ALA A 122 6.29 5.08 -4.65
N LYS A 123 7.17 5.96 -5.15
CA LYS A 123 6.77 7.20 -5.81
C LYS A 123 6.01 6.93 -7.10
N MET A 124 6.49 6.02 -7.95
CA MET A 124 5.80 5.64 -9.18
C MET A 124 4.40 5.07 -8.91
N SER A 125 4.27 4.15 -7.94
CA SER A 125 2.96 3.58 -7.56
C SER A 125 2.01 4.63 -6.98
N ALA A 126 2.53 5.58 -6.19
CA ALA A 126 1.73 6.69 -5.67
C ALA A 126 1.24 7.62 -6.79
N GLU A 127 2.11 7.95 -7.74
CA GLU A 127 1.77 8.76 -8.92
C GLU A 127 0.74 8.06 -9.81
N GLU A 128 0.90 6.76 -10.07
CA GLU A 128 -0.04 5.96 -10.85
C GLU A 128 -1.42 5.88 -10.18
N THR A 129 -1.45 5.65 -8.86
CA THR A 129 -2.68 5.61 -8.08
C THR A 129 -3.38 6.98 -8.11
N ALA A 130 -2.63 8.08 -7.95
CA ALA A 130 -3.17 9.43 -8.03
C ALA A 130 -3.73 9.75 -9.42
N ALA A 131 -3.02 9.36 -10.49
CA ALA A 131 -3.45 9.53 -11.87
C ALA A 131 -4.72 8.72 -12.17
N ALA A 132 -4.79 7.46 -11.71
CA ALA A 132 -5.97 6.61 -11.86
C ALA A 132 -7.20 7.20 -11.15
N HIS A 133 -7.04 7.69 -9.91
CA HIS A 133 -8.12 8.38 -9.19
C HIS A 133 -8.56 9.67 -9.88
N ALA A 134 -7.62 10.46 -10.41
CA ALA A 134 -7.94 11.67 -11.15
C ALA A 134 -8.71 11.34 -12.45
N ALA A 135 -8.27 10.33 -13.18
CA ALA A 135 -8.95 9.85 -14.39
C ALA A 135 -10.36 9.33 -14.09
N ALA A 136 -10.54 8.55 -13.02
CA ALA A 136 -11.85 8.06 -12.59
C ALA A 136 -12.80 9.19 -12.20
N ARG A 137 -12.32 10.20 -11.45
CA ARG A 137 -13.11 11.40 -11.10
C ARG A 137 -13.51 12.19 -12.33
N LYS A 138 -12.58 12.37 -13.29
CA LYS A 138 -12.86 13.04 -14.56
C LYS A 138 -13.92 12.28 -15.36
N LEU A 139 -13.75 10.97 -15.54
CA LEU A 139 -14.71 10.12 -16.25
C LEU A 139 -16.09 10.17 -15.60
N ALA A 140 -16.18 10.12 -14.27
CA ALA A 140 -17.45 10.23 -13.55
C ALA A 140 -18.11 11.61 -13.74
N SER A 141 -17.32 12.69 -13.75
CA SER A 141 -17.81 14.04 -14.03
C SER A 141 -18.33 14.16 -15.46
N ASP A 142 -17.55 13.68 -16.44
CA ASP A 142 -17.89 13.72 -17.86
C ASP A 142 -19.16 12.89 -18.15
N ALA A 143 -19.27 11.70 -17.54
CA ALA A 143 -20.45 10.84 -17.65
C ALA A 143 -21.70 11.52 -17.06
N LYS A 144 -21.60 12.15 -15.89
CA LYS A 144 -22.70 12.91 -15.29
C LYS A 144 -23.12 14.09 -16.16
N ALA A 145 -22.15 14.86 -16.69
CA ALA A 145 -22.43 15.98 -17.57
C ALA A 145 -23.13 15.52 -18.86
N LYS A 146 -22.65 14.42 -19.46
CA LYS A 146 -23.27 13.84 -20.66
C LYS A 146 -24.68 13.34 -20.38
N ALA A 147 -24.89 12.61 -19.28
CA ALA A 147 -26.22 12.14 -18.87
C ALA A 147 -27.19 13.30 -18.64
N ALA A 148 -26.75 14.36 -17.94
CA ALA A 148 -27.58 15.55 -17.72
C ALA A 148 -27.95 16.25 -19.04
N ALA A 149 -27.00 16.37 -19.97
CA ALA A 149 -27.26 16.96 -21.28
C ALA A 149 -28.25 16.12 -22.11
N GLU A 150 -28.12 14.79 -22.07
CA GLU A 150 -29.03 13.87 -22.76
C GLU A 150 -30.43 13.89 -22.14
N SER A 151 -30.56 13.88 -20.81
CA SER A 151 -31.84 14.04 -20.13
C SER A 151 -32.51 15.38 -20.45
N ALA A 152 -31.75 16.49 -20.47
CA ALA A 152 -32.30 17.79 -20.84
C ALA A 152 -32.80 17.82 -22.29
N LYS A 153 -32.07 17.17 -23.22
CA LYS A 153 -32.50 17.04 -24.61
C LYS A 153 -33.78 16.23 -24.74
N VAL A 154 -33.84 15.06 -24.11
CA VAL A 154 -35.04 14.20 -24.13
C VAL A 154 -36.23 14.94 -23.51
N GLN A 155 -36.03 15.62 -22.38
CA GLN A 155 -37.10 16.42 -21.76
C GLN A 155 -37.63 17.50 -22.72
N ALA A 156 -36.74 18.25 -23.38
CA ALA A 156 -37.15 19.27 -24.34
C ALA A 156 -37.90 18.68 -25.56
N GLU A 157 -37.47 17.52 -26.06
CA GLU A 157 -38.15 16.83 -27.16
C GLU A 157 -39.54 16.33 -26.75
N GLU A 158 -39.68 15.76 -25.54
CA GLU A 158 -40.96 15.28 -25.02
C GLU A 158 -41.90 16.45 -24.69
N ASP A 159 -41.40 17.54 -24.11
CA ASP A 159 -42.18 18.75 -23.83
C ASP A 159 -42.74 19.35 -25.13
N ALA A 160 -41.94 19.35 -26.21
CA ALA A 160 -42.39 19.81 -27.53
C ALA A 160 -43.51 18.92 -28.10
N LYS A 161 -43.37 17.58 -28.00
CA LYS A 161 -44.41 16.63 -28.43
C LYS A 161 -45.69 16.78 -27.62
N LEU A 162 -45.55 16.94 -26.30
CA LEU A 162 -46.69 17.10 -25.40
C LEU A 162 -47.44 18.39 -25.70
N ASN A 163 -46.72 19.49 -25.95
CA ASN A 163 -47.34 20.77 -26.32
C ASN A 163 -48.08 20.68 -27.66
N ALA A 164 -47.50 20.00 -28.67
CA ALA A 164 -48.19 19.75 -29.94
C ALA A 164 -49.48 18.91 -29.75
N LEU A 165 -49.42 17.86 -28.91
CA LEU A 165 -50.59 17.04 -28.60
C LEU A 165 -51.69 17.84 -27.88
N ILE A 166 -51.31 18.75 -26.97
CA ILE A 166 -52.25 19.65 -26.30
C ILE A 166 -52.91 20.58 -27.32
N GLU A 167 -52.16 21.18 -28.23
CA GLU A 167 -52.70 22.08 -29.27
C GLU A 167 -53.68 21.35 -30.21
N ASP A 168 -53.35 20.12 -30.62
CA ASP A 168 -54.23 19.27 -31.43
C ASP A 168 -55.51 18.90 -30.66
N ALA A 169 -55.38 18.53 -29.38
CA ALA A 169 -56.52 18.20 -28.53
C ALA A 169 -57.43 19.42 -28.30
N GLU A 170 -56.86 20.59 -28.03
CA GLU A 170 -57.61 21.86 -27.88
C GLU A 170 -58.35 22.21 -29.17
N THR A 171 -57.75 21.97 -30.33
CA THR A 171 -58.38 22.19 -31.63
C THR A 171 -59.54 21.22 -31.86
N SER A 172 -59.38 19.94 -31.52
CA SER A 172 -60.44 18.93 -31.60
C SER A 172 -61.60 19.21 -30.64
N ILE A 173 -61.29 19.66 -29.42
CA ILE A 173 -62.30 20.07 -28.42
C ILE A 173 -63.08 21.29 -28.92
N ARG A 174 -62.40 22.32 -29.45
CA ARG A 174 -63.06 23.50 -30.03
C ARG A 174 -63.99 23.10 -31.17
N ALA A 175 -63.51 22.26 -32.10
CA ALA A 175 -64.33 21.78 -33.21
C ALA A 175 -65.56 20.98 -32.73
N SER A 176 -65.41 20.14 -31.70
CA SER A 176 -66.51 19.36 -31.13
C SER A 176 -67.51 20.24 -30.39
N ARG A 177 -67.04 21.25 -29.65
CA ARG A 177 -67.87 22.28 -29.02
C ARG A 177 -68.67 23.04 -30.08
N ASP A 178 -68.04 23.49 -31.15
CA ASP A 178 -68.70 24.29 -32.20
C ASP A 178 -69.79 23.49 -32.90
N LYS A 179 -69.53 22.20 -33.18
CA LYS A 179 -70.55 21.27 -33.68
C LYS A 179 -71.70 21.09 -32.68
N ALA A 180 -71.41 20.93 -31.40
CA ALA A 180 -72.43 20.79 -30.36
C ALA A 180 -73.31 22.05 -30.25
N MET A 181 -72.70 23.24 -30.31
CA MET A 181 -73.42 24.51 -30.28
C MET A 181 -74.30 24.72 -31.51
N ALA A 182 -73.88 24.25 -32.69
CA ALA A 182 -74.73 24.27 -33.88
C ALA A 182 -76.00 23.40 -33.70
N TYR A 183 -75.87 22.21 -33.10
CA TYR A 183 -77.04 21.38 -32.76
C TYR A 183 -77.98 22.06 -31.76
N VAL A 184 -77.44 22.85 -30.80
CA VAL A 184 -78.27 23.63 -29.87
C VAL A 184 -79.08 24.70 -30.61
N GLU A 185 -78.50 25.39 -31.59
CA GLU A 185 -79.21 26.39 -32.40
C GLU A 185 -80.36 25.77 -33.22
N ASP A 186 -80.12 24.60 -33.80
CA ASP A 186 -81.14 23.84 -34.53
C ASP A 186 -82.28 23.38 -33.59
N ILE A 187 -81.95 22.79 -32.44
CA ILE A 187 -82.95 22.36 -31.44
C ILE A 187 -83.74 23.56 -30.90
N ALA A 188 -83.08 24.69 -30.64
CA ALA A 188 -83.73 25.91 -30.17
C ALA A 188 -84.71 26.45 -31.22
N THR A 189 -84.32 26.46 -32.50
CA THR A 189 -85.17 26.90 -33.62
C THR A 189 -86.39 25.98 -33.78
N GLU A 190 -86.19 24.67 -33.72
CA GLU A 190 -87.27 23.69 -33.81
C GLU A 190 -88.25 23.82 -32.64
N THR A 191 -87.72 23.93 -31.41
CA THR A 191 -88.53 24.12 -30.20
C THR A 191 -89.31 25.43 -30.25
N ALA A 192 -88.69 26.54 -30.64
CA ALA A 192 -89.35 27.83 -30.80
C ALA A 192 -90.47 27.80 -31.87
N SER A 193 -90.24 27.09 -32.98
CA SER A 193 -91.27 26.90 -34.02
C SER A 193 -92.50 26.16 -33.48
N VAL A 194 -92.28 25.07 -32.74
CA VAL A 194 -93.36 24.30 -32.11
C VAL A 194 -94.13 25.16 -31.10
N LEU A 195 -93.44 25.96 -30.27
CA LEU A 195 -94.06 26.88 -29.33
C LEU A 195 -94.92 27.94 -30.03
N VAL A 196 -94.44 28.57 -31.09
CA VAL A 196 -95.18 29.60 -31.84
C VAL A 196 -96.41 29.02 -32.53
N GLU A 197 -96.30 27.82 -33.10
CA GLU A 197 -97.43 27.13 -33.72
C GLU A 197 -98.52 26.83 -32.67
N LYS A 198 -98.12 26.36 -31.48
CA LYS A 198 -99.06 26.10 -30.37
C LYS A 198 -99.72 27.36 -29.84
N LEU A 199 -99.03 28.51 -29.84
CA LEU A 199 -99.56 29.77 -29.29
C LEU A 199 -100.44 30.54 -30.29
N THR A 200 -100.12 30.50 -31.58
CA THR A 200 -100.76 31.35 -32.60
C THR A 200 -101.64 30.57 -33.58
N GLY A 201 -101.59 29.24 -33.57
CA GLY A 201 -102.37 28.37 -34.44
C GLY A 201 -101.91 28.36 -35.91
N LYS A 202 -100.81 29.04 -36.25
CA LYS A 202 -100.17 29.03 -37.57
C LYS A 202 -98.67 28.76 -37.43
N ALA A 203 -98.11 27.94 -38.33
CA ALA A 203 -96.68 27.67 -38.36
C ALA A 203 -95.89 28.92 -38.76
N ALA A 204 -94.87 29.29 -37.98
CA ALA A 204 -93.94 30.34 -38.34
C ALA A 204 -92.96 29.86 -39.43
N THR A 205 -92.63 30.73 -40.39
CA THR A 205 -91.69 30.38 -41.46
C THR A 205 -90.25 30.34 -40.93
N LYS A 206 -89.47 29.33 -41.35
CA LYS A 206 -88.06 29.17 -40.92
C LYS A 206 -87.22 30.44 -41.11
N THR A 207 -87.48 31.21 -42.15
CA THR A 207 -86.78 32.48 -42.44
C THR A 207 -87.07 33.57 -41.41
N ALA A 208 -88.32 33.68 -40.92
CA ALA A 208 -88.69 34.67 -39.91
C ALA A 208 -88.12 34.33 -38.53
N LEU A 209 -88.11 33.04 -38.16
CA LEU A 209 -87.50 32.54 -36.91
C LEU A 209 -85.99 32.77 -36.89
N LYS A 210 -85.27 32.43 -37.97
CA LYS A 210 -83.82 32.70 -38.07
C LYS A 210 -83.48 34.19 -38.02
N ALA A 211 -84.27 35.03 -38.68
CA ALA A 211 -84.06 36.48 -38.67
C ALA A 211 -84.34 37.12 -37.30
N ALA A 212 -85.21 36.52 -36.48
CA ALA A 212 -85.45 36.98 -35.11
C ALA A 212 -84.35 36.51 -34.14
N LEU A 213 -83.85 35.29 -34.31
CA LEU A 213 -82.79 34.72 -33.48
C LEU A 213 -81.43 35.40 -33.69
N SER A 214 -81.11 35.81 -34.92
CA SER A 214 -79.84 36.50 -35.24
C SER A 214 -79.81 37.99 -34.87
N LYS A 215 -80.96 38.55 -34.46
CA LYS A 215 -81.11 39.97 -34.10
C LYS A 215 -81.07 40.22 -32.59
N ALA A 216 -81.07 39.15 -31.79
CA ALA A 216 -80.88 39.14 -30.35
C ALA A 216 -79.41 38.86 -30.02
#